data_AF-A0A2L2YXW6-F1
#
_entry.id   AF-A0A2L2YXW6-F1
#
_cell.length_a   1.000
_cell.length_b   1.000
_cell.length_c   1.000
_cell.angle_alpha   90.00
_cell.angle_beta   90.00
_cell.angle_gamma   90.00
#
_symmetry.space_group_name_H-M   'P 1'
#
loop_
_entity.id
_entity.type
_entity.pdbx_description
1 polymer ?
#
loop_
_entity_poly.entity_id
_entity_poly.type
_entity_poly.pdbx_seq_one_letter_code
_entity_poly.pdbx_strand_id
1 'polypeptide(L)'
;EVVRLRNKEESQLLIRNLHSEEHGSWEIIADYNTLLNLAVLQESSQWFSVQLLNFIDGLVSNCKEAVSKSSNSFIGLKKLVKEYEDFADVSLLALHLEVRAHCFHFLLPPSELEVSFDAYISQDFESCVRQLVTDLAKIDEILHPVLTPKELKYIFEGLGGLVAALLIQNVSNV
;
A
#
# COMPACT_ATOMS: atom_id res chain seq x y z
N GLU A 1 -16.04 12.27 -8.98
CA GLU A 1 -16.68 11.05 -9.52
C GLU A 1 -15.71 9.96 -9.94
N VAL A 2 -14.71 10.23 -10.80
CA VAL A 2 -13.77 9.20 -11.30
C VAL A 2 -13.04 8.43 -10.18
N VAL A 3 -12.51 9.15 -9.18
CA VAL A 3 -11.81 8.54 -8.03
C VAL A 3 -12.72 7.61 -7.23
N ARG A 4 -13.98 8.01 -7.03
CA ARG A 4 -14.96 7.21 -6.28
C ARG A 4 -15.32 5.92 -7.02
N LEU A 5 -15.46 6.00 -8.34
CA LEU A 5 -15.75 4.84 -9.19
C LEU A 5 -14.57 3.86 -9.20
N ARG A 6 -13.35 4.38 -9.36
CA ARG A 6 -12.10 3.59 -9.30
C ARG A 6 -11.97 2.86 -7.97
N ASN A 7 -12.16 3.56 -6.84
CA ASN A 7 -12.06 2.93 -5.52
C ASN A 7 -13.13 1.87 -5.30
N LYS A 8 -14.33 2.04 -5.89
CA LYS A 8 -15.40 1.04 -5.84
C LYS A 8 -15.04 -0.21 -6.65
N GLU A 9 -14.53 -0.05 -7.86
CA GLU A 9 -14.07 -1.15 -8.72
C GLU A 9 -12.90 -1.90 -8.08
N GLU A 10 -11.92 -1.17 -7.54
CA GLU A 10 -10.79 -1.72 -6.80
C GLU A 10 -11.25 -2.52 -5.58
N SER A 11 -12.14 -1.96 -4.75
CA SER A 11 -12.71 -2.67 -3.60
C SER A 11 -13.42 -3.97 -4.03
N GLN A 12 -14.16 -3.94 -5.15
CA GLN A 12 -14.83 -5.13 -5.69
C GLN A 12 -13.85 -6.18 -6.22
N LEU A 13 -12.76 -5.76 -6.87
CA LEU A 13 -11.70 -6.65 -7.34
C LEU A 13 -10.95 -7.28 -6.17
N LEU A 14 -10.62 -6.49 -5.14
CA LEU A 14 -9.99 -6.98 -3.92
C LEU A 14 -10.89 -7.98 -3.21
N ILE A 15 -12.16 -7.64 -2.97
CA ILE A 15 -13.13 -8.58 -2.39
C ILE A 15 -13.20 -9.87 -3.22
N ARG A 16 -13.29 -9.78 -4.55
CA ARG A 16 -13.39 -10.96 -5.41
C ARG A 16 -12.13 -11.83 -5.41
N ASN A 17 -10.95 -11.22 -5.55
CA ASN A 17 -9.68 -11.94 -5.67
C ASN A 17 -9.24 -12.52 -4.33
N LEU A 18 -9.42 -11.75 -3.26
CA LEU A 18 -9.04 -12.16 -1.92
C LEU A 18 -10.04 -13.21 -1.38
N HIS A 19 -11.34 -13.08 -1.63
CA HIS A 19 -12.34 -14.05 -1.14
C HIS A 19 -12.31 -15.40 -1.87
N SER A 20 -11.70 -15.51 -3.05
CA SER A 20 -11.75 -16.72 -3.88
C SER A 20 -10.65 -17.74 -3.61
N GLU A 21 -9.69 -17.44 -2.74
CA GLU A 21 -8.52 -18.29 -2.55
C GLU A 21 -8.57 -19.08 -1.23
N GLU A 22 -8.35 -20.39 -1.32
CA GLU A 22 -8.13 -21.36 -0.23
C GLU A 22 -6.84 -21.09 0.58
N HIS A 23 -6.32 -19.87 0.57
CA HIS A 23 -5.08 -19.52 1.25
C HIS A 23 -5.34 -19.22 2.72
N GLY A 24 -4.88 -20.14 3.57
CA GLY A 24 -4.93 -20.01 5.01
C GLY A 24 -4.32 -18.68 5.48
N SER A 25 -4.97 -18.06 6.46
CA SER A 25 -4.48 -16.92 7.26
C SER A 25 -3.86 -15.79 6.45
N TRP A 26 -4.62 -14.72 6.18
CA TRP A 26 -4.10 -13.45 5.65
C TRP A 26 -2.76 -13.09 6.30
N GLU A 27 -1.65 -13.28 5.58
CA GLU A 27 -0.30 -12.97 6.06
C GLU A 27 -0.10 -11.46 5.90
N ILE A 28 -0.73 -10.69 6.79
CA ILE A 28 -0.53 -9.25 6.88
C ILE A 28 0.86 -8.96 7.46
N ILE A 29 1.42 -7.82 7.09
CA ILE A 29 2.65 -7.29 7.67
C ILE A 29 2.33 -6.75 9.06
N ALA A 30 2.32 -7.65 10.06
CA ALA A 30 1.99 -7.30 11.44
C ALA A 30 3.06 -6.42 12.12
N ASP A 31 4.30 -6.43 11.62
CA ASP A 31 5.38 -5.59 12.17
C ASP A 31 5.40 -4.20 11.54
N TYR A 32 5.03 -3.21 12.33
CA TYR A 32 5.08 -1.79 11.97
C TYR A 32 6.46 -1.32 11.48
N ASN A 33 7.55 -1.92 11.96
CA ASN A 33 8.88 -1.55 11.46
C ASN A 33 9.07 -1.97 10.00
N THR A 34 8.44 -3.05 9.57
CA THR A 34 8.49 -3.50 8.17
C THR A 34 7.73 -2.52 7.27
N LEU A 35 6.56 -2.04 7.71
CA LEU A 35 5.81 -0.99 7.02
C LEU A 35 6.61 0.32 6.95
N LEU A 36 7.24 0.71 8.06
CA LEU A 36 8.10 1.88 8.11
C LEU A 36 9.29 1.75 7.15
N ASN A 37 9.94 0.59 7.12
CA ASN A 37 11.05 0.33 6.20
C ASN A 37 10.60 0.45 4.73
N LEU A 38 9.39 -0.03 4.39
CA LEU A 38 8.83 0.10 3.05
C LEU A 38 8.55 1.57 2.68
N ALA A 39 8.08 2.37 3.64
CA ALA A 39 7.89 3.81 3.46
C ALA A 39 9.23 4.56 3.27
N VAL A 40 10.23 4.24 4.09
CA VAL A 40 11.58 4.78 3.93
C VAL A 40 12.18 4.39 2.59
N LEU A 41 11.92 3.17 2.14
CA LEU A 41 12.37 2.65 0.86
C LEU A 41 11.74 3.41 -0.32
N GLN A 42 10.45 3.71 -0.22
CA GLN A 42 9.74 4.53 -1.20
C GLN A 42 10.37 5.93 -1.31
N GLU A 43 10.48 6.65 -0.19
CA GLU A 43 11.04 8.01 -0.18
C GLU A 43 12.50 8.05 -0.62
N SER A 44 13.32 7.11 -0.12
CA SER A 44 14.74 7.06 -0.51
C SER A 44 14.94 6.74 -1.98
N SER A 45 14.09 5.90 -2.57
CA SER A 45 14.14 5.57 -4.01
C SER A 45 13.70 6.74 -4.87
N GLN A 46 12.61 7.43 -4.49
CA GLN A 46 12.12 8.62 -5.15
C GLN A 46 13.13 9.77 -5.07
N TRP A 47 13.75 9.97 -3.92
CA TRP A 47 14.80 10.97 -3.76
C TRP A 47 16.02 10.62 -4.61
N PHE A 48 16.46 9.36 -4.57
CA PHE A 48 17.66 8.92 -5.26
C PHE A 48 17.51 8.99 -6.78
N SER A 49 16.34 8.66 -7.34
CA SER A 49 16.09 8.78 -8.78
C SER A 49 16.25 10.23 -9.28
N VAL A 50 15.71 11.20 -8.54
CA VAL A 50 15.85 12.64 -8.83
C VAL A 50 17.31 13.08 -8.75
N GLN A 51 18.04 12.67 -7.71
CA GLN A 51 19.46 13.01 -7.58
C GLN A 51 20.29 12.40 -8.72
N LEU A 52 20.00 11.15 -9.09
CA LEU A 52 20.69 10.46 -10.17
C LEU A 52 20.41 11.13 -11.52
N LEU A 53 19.18 11.58 -11.75
CA LEU A 53 18.83 12.33 -12.95
C LEU A 53 19.57 13.67 -13.03
N ASN A 54 19.59 14.44 -11.93
CA ASN A 54 20.33 15.71 -11.84
C ASN A 54 21.84 15.50 -12.08
N PHE A 55 22.39 14.40 -11.56
CA PHE A 55 23.77 14.02 -11.78
C PHE A 55 24.05 13.71 -13.26
N ILE A 56 23.18 12.94 -13.92
CA ILE A 56 23.29 12.64 -15.34
C ILE A 56 23.24 13.93 -16.17
N ASP A 57 22.31 14.83 -15.87
CA ASP A 57 22.16 16.09 -16.60
C ASP A 57 23.39 17.00 -16.43
N GLY A 58 23.97 17.04 -15.22
CA GLY A 58 25.23 17.74 -14.96
C GLY A 58 26.44 17.14 -15.70
N LEU A 59 26.49 15.82 -15.87
CA LEU A 59 27.51 15.18 -16.68
C LEU A 59 27.36 15.53 -18.16
N VAL A 60 26.13 15.52 -18.68
CA VAL A 60 25.85 15.85 -20.08
C VAL A 60 26.17 17.31 -20.39
N SER A 61 25.89 18.24 -19.46
CA SER A 61 26.20 19.66 -19.65
C SER A 61 27.70 19.93 -19.70
N ASN A 62 28.48 19.25 -18.85
CA ASN A 62 29.91 19.52 -18.66
C ASN A 62 30.82 18.75 -19.63
N CYS A 63 30.39 17.59 -20.13
CA CYS A 63 31.24 16.66 -20.87
C CYS A 63 30.69 16.33 -22.28
N LYS A 64 30.26 17.34 -23.05
CA LYS A 64 29.64 17.17 -24.38
C LYS A 64 30.44 16.28 -25.34
N GLU A 65 31.76 16.28 -25.28
CA GLU A 65 32.63 15.44 -26.12
C GLU A 65 32.73 13.97 -25.63
N ALA A 66 32.60 13.71 -24.33
CA ALA A 66 32.66 12.37 -23.76
C ALA A 66 31.34 11.60 -23.91
N VAL A 67 30.21 12.32 -23.97
CA VAL A 67 28.86 11.75 -24.16
C VAL A 67 28.74 10.96 -25.46
N SER A 68 29.45 11.39 -26.52
CA SER A 68 29.51 10.70 -27.82
C SER A 68 30.15 9.30 -27.74
N LYS A 69 31.13 9.11 -26.85
CA LYS A 69 31.86 7.84 -26.70
C LYS A 69 31.24 6.87 -25.70
N SER A 70 30.47 7.37 -24.73
CA SER A 70 29.92 6.60 -23.61
C SER A 70 28.39 6.51 -23.63
N SER A 71 27.78 6.67 -24.80
CA SER A 71 26.32 6.72 -25.02
C SER A 71 25.57 5.54 -24.38
N ASN A 72 26.13 4.33 -24.42
CA ASN A 72 25.53 3.14 -23.78
C ASN A 72 25.44 3.27 -22.25
N SER A 73 26.42 3.89 -21.59
CA SER A 73 26.41 4.08 -20.14
C SER A 73 25.37 5.10 -19.70
N PHE A 74 25.16 6.17 -20.48
CA PHE A 74 24.10 7.15 -20.21
C PHE A 74 22.70 6.56 -20.37
N ILE A 75 22.51 5.69 -21.37
CA ILE A 75 21.25 4.95 -21.55
C ILE A 75 21.03 4.01 -20.35
N GLY A 76 22.05 3.29 -19.90
CA GLY A 76 21.98 2.44 -18.72
C GLY A 76 21.64 3.21 -17.44
N LEU A 77 22.28 4.36 -17.21
CA LEU A 77 21.99 5.24 -16.07
C LEU A 77 20.55 5.77 -16.09
N LYS A 78 20.04 6.19 -17.25
CA LYS A 78 18.64 6.61 -17.38
C LYS A 78 17.66 5.46 -17.16
N LYS A 79 18.00 4.25 -17.59
CA LYS A 79 17.22 3.05 -17.28
C LYS A 79 17.19 2.78 -15.77
N LEU A 80 18.33 2.93 -15.10
CA LEU A 80 18.44 2.77 -13.65
C LEU A 80 17.60 3.81 -12.88
N VAL A 81 17.62 5.09 -13.30
CA VAL A 81 16.74 6.12 -12.74
C VAL A 81 15.28 5.65 -12.77
N LYS A 82 14.84 5.16 -13.92
CA LYS A 82 13.48 4.65 -14.09
C LYS A 82 13.18 3.44 -13.21
N GLU A 83 14.13 2.52 -13.05
CA GLU A 83 13.95 1.37 -12.15
C GLU A 83 13.75 1.80 -10.68
N TYR A 84 14.41 2.87 -10.23
CA TYR A 84 14.18 3.43 -8.89
C TYR A 84 12.85 4.16 -8.76
N GLU A 85 12.40 4.87 -9.81
CA GLU A 85 11.05 5.46 -9.87
C GLU A 85 9.97 4.38 -9.79
N ASP A 86 10.08 3.34 -10.63
CA ASP A 86 9.15 2.21 -10.66
C ASP A 86 9.13 1.49 -9.28
N PHE A 87 10.28 1.36 -8.62
CA PHE A 87 10.37 0.74 -7.31
C PHE A 87 9.75 1.58 -6.18
N ALA A 88 9.86 2.91 -6.26
CA ALA A 88 9.16 3.82 -5.36
C ALA A 88 7.64 3.69 -5.52
N ASP A 89 7.15 3.67 -6.77
CA ASP A 89 5.72 3.52 -7.09
C ASP A 89 5.17 2.18 -6.60
N VAL A 90 5.90 1.08 -6.81
CA VAL A 90 5.51 -0.25 -6.32
C VAL A 90 5.49 -0.30 -4.80
N SER A 91 6.45 0.32 -4.12
CA SER A 91 6.49 0.37 -2.65
C SER A 91 5.30 1.15 -2.09
N LEU A 92 4.93 2.26 -2.73
CA LEU A 92 3.74 3.06 -2.36
C LEU A 92 2.44 2.27 -2.56
N LEU A 93 2.32 1.57 -3.69
CA LEU A 93 1.19 0.69 -3.97
C LEU A 93 1.10 -0.46 -2.96
N ALA A 94 2.23 -1.07 -2.59
CA ALA A 94 2.27 -2.14 -1.60
C ALA A 94 1.77 -1.66 -0.23
N LEU A 95 2.21 -0.48 0.24
CA LEU A 95 1.67 0.13 1.47
C LEU A 95 0.15 0.34 1.38
N HIS A 96 -0.34 0.87 0.26
CA HIS A 96 -1.75 1.11 0.02
C HIS A 96 -2.59 -0.18 0.06
N LEU A 97 -2.09 -1.27 -0.52
CA LEU A 97 -2.73 -2.59 -0.50
C LEU A 97 -2.67 -3.22 0.88
N GLU A 98 -1.55 -3.06 1.60
CA GLU A 98 -1.36 -3.62 2.93
C GLU A 98 -2.36 -3.03 3.92
N VAL A 99 -2.58 -1.71 3.92
CA VAL A 99 -3.58 -1.07 4.80
C VAL A 99 -5.01 -1.60 4.53
N ARG A 100 -5.30 -2.00 3.28
CA ARG A 100 -6.57 -2.66 2.95
C ARG A 100 -6.58 -4.10 3.46
N ALA A 101 -5.47 -4.83 3.32
CA ALA A 101 -5.31 -6.18 3.86
C ALA A 101 -5.55 -6.20 5.38
N HIS A 102 -5.06 -5.20 6.13
CA HIS A 102 -5.39 -5.02 7.54
C HIS A 102 -6.90 -4.87 7.77
N CYS A 103 -7.61 -4.10 6.94
CA CYS A 103 -9.08 -4.00 7.03
C CYS A 103 -9.78 -5.35 6.82
N PHE A 104 -9.32 -6.15 5.86
CA PHE A 104 -9.86 -7.50 5.63
C PHE A 104 -9.54 -8.44 6.79
N HIS A 105 -8.30 -8.41 7.31
CA HIS A 105 -7.86 -9.26 8.41
C HIS A 105 -8.70 -9.07 9.68
N PHE A 106 -9.00 -7.82 10.05
CA PHE A 106 -9.80 -7.54 11.25
C PHE A 106 -11.31 -7.69 11.02
N LEU A 107 -11.82 -7.40 9.82
CA LEU A 107 -13.27 -7.34 9.59
C LEU A 107 -13.87 -8.56 8.91
N LEU A 108 -13.06 -9.46 8.34
CA LEU A 108 -13.56 -10.68 7.72
C LEU A 108 -13.44 -11.86 8.70
N PRO A 109 -14.53 -12.58 9.00
CA PRO A 109 -14.47 -13.74 9.88
C PRO A 109 -13.52 -14.79 9.28
N PRO A 110 -12.69 -15.47 10.10
CA PRO A 110 -11.89 -16.59 9.63
C PRO A 110 -12.84 -17.66 9.08
N SER A 111 -12.55 -18.16 7.88
CA SER A 111 -13.32 -19.22 7.22
C SER A 111 -13.41 -20.53 8.03
N GLU A 112 -12.66 -20.66 9.13
CA GLU A 112 -12.47 -21.89 9.90
C GLU A 112 -13.28 -21.97 11.21
N LEU A 113 -13.98 -20.90 11.65
CA LEU A 113 -14.74 -20.98 12.90
C LEU A 113 -16.14 -21.57 12.68
N GLU A 114 -16.26 -22.88 12.90
CA GLU A 114 -17.49 -23.63 13.19
C GLU A 114 -18.14 -23.21 14.55
N VAL A 115 -17.87 -22.01 15.06
CA VAL A 115 -18.49 -21.49 16.27
C VAL A 115 -19.70 -20.67 15.85
N SER A 116 -20.85 -20.89 16.50
CA SER A 116 -22.11 -20.20 16.19
C SER A 116 -21.88 -18.71 15.97
N PHE A 117 -22.07 -18.27 14.73
CA PHE A 117 -21.86 -16.92 14.22
C PHE A 117 -22.41 -15.82 15.16
N ASP A 118 -23.53 -16.09 15.84
CA ASP A 118 -24.17 -15.23 16.84
C ASP A 118 -23.29 -14.86 18.06
N ALA A 119 -22.43 -15.77 18.52
CA ALA A 119 -21.57 -15.53 19.69
C ALA A 119 -20.31 -14.74 19.34
N TYR A 120 -19.75 -14.96 18.15
CA TYR A 120 -18.61 -14.22 17.61
C TYR A 120 -18.98 -12.78 17.23
N ILE A 121 -20.16 -12.57 16.64
CA ILE A 121 -20.57 -11.27 16.11
C ILE A 121 -20.78 -10.20 17.17
N SER A 122 -21.33 -10.53 18.34
CA SER A 122 -21.76 -9.46 19.25
C SER A 122 -20.66 -8.92 20.15
N GLN A 123 -19.71 -9.76 20.60
CA GLN A 123 -18.65 -9.34 21.53
C GLN A 123 -17.27 -9.26 20.87
N ASP A 124 -16.96 -10.13 19.90
CA ASP A 124 -15.65 -10.14 19.25
C ASP A 124 -15.56 -9.15 18.10
N PHE A 125 -16.65 -8.90 17.35
CA PHE A 125 -16.63 -7.93 16.25
C PHE A 125 -16.38 -6.49 16.70
N GLU A 126 -16.98 -6.07 17.81
CA GLU A 126 -16.72 -4.75 18.38
C GLU A 126 -15.24 -4.60 18.79
N SER A 127 -14.66 -5.68 19.34
CA SER A 127 -13.23 -5.74 19.65
C SER A 127 -12.37 -5.64 18.38
N CYS A 128 -12.71 -6.36 17.32
CA CYS A 128 -12.04 -6.31 16.02
C CYS A 128 -12.07 -4.92 15.39
N VAL A 129 -13.22 -4.22 15.44
CA VAL A 129 -13.32 -2.84 14.95
C VAL A 129 -12.44 -1.89 15.76
N ARG A 130 -12.42 -2.02 17.10
CA ARG A 130 -11.52 -1.20 17.95
C ARG A 130 -10.05 -1.50 17.69
N GLN A 131 -9.69 -2.76 17.47
CA GLN A 131 -8.34 -3.17 17.11
C GLN A 131 -7.94 -2.57 15.76
N LEU A 132 -8.80 -2.65 14.74
CA LEU A 132 -8.57 -2.01 13.44
C LEU A 132 -8.34 -0.50 13.58
N VAL A 133 -9.19 0.21 14.34
CA VAL A 133 -9.01 1.67 14.54
C VAL A 133 -7.67 1.98 15.19
N THR A 134 -7.29 1.19 16.20
CA THR A 134 -6.00 1.35 16.90
C THR A 134 -4.83 1.05 15.96
N ASP A 135 -4.96 0.02 15.14
CA ASP A 135 -3.95 -0.42 14.19
C ASP A 135 -3.74 0.61 13.07
N LEU A 136 -4.82 1.07 12.43
CA LEU A 136 -4.76 2.13 11.42
C LEU A 136 -4.17 3.43 11.98
N ALA A 137 -4.48 3.78 13.23
CA ALA A 137 -3.89 4.95 13.89
C ALA A 137 -2.37 4.80 14.10
N LYS A 138 -1.89 3.61 14.45
CA LYS A 138 -0.45 3.34 14.55
C LYS A 138 0.23 3.38 13.19
N ILE A 139 -0.40 2.83 12.15
CA ILE A 139 0.11 2.90 10.79
C ILE A 139 0.22 4.36 10.34
N ASP A 140 -0.79 5.19 10.61
CA ASP A 140 -0.71 6.63 10.33
C ASP A 140 0.44 7.30 11.10
N GLU A 141 0.56 7.02 12.40
CA GLU A 141 1.62 7.58 13.25
C GLU A 141 3.04 7.28 12.74
N ILE A 142 3.31 6.05 12.31
CA ILE A 142 4.64 5.66 11.82
C ILE A 142 4.93 6.17 10.40
N LEU A 143 3.91 6.28 9.54
CA LEU A 143 4.10 6.68 8.15
C LEU A 143 4.17 8.20 8.00
N HIS A 144 3.44 8.94 8.85
CA HIS A 144 3.36 10.40 8.82
C HIS A 144 4.71 11.14 8.82
N PRO A 145 5.73 10.76 9.61
CA PRO A 145 7.02 11.47 9.60
C PRO A 145 7.87 11.21 8.35
N VAL A 146 7.58 10.16 7.58
CA VAL A 146 8.39 9.74 6.43
C VAL A 146 7.77 10.23 5.13
N LEU A 147 6.48 9.99 4.92
CA LEU A 147 5.80 10.21 3.65
C LEU A 147 5.23 11.63 3.53
N THR A 148 5.07 12.11 2.30
CA THR A 148 4.38 13.38 2.04
C THR A 148 2.88 13.27 2.29
N PRO A 149 2.17 14.39 2.55
CA PRO A 149 0.71 14.39 2.71
C PRO A 149 -0.07 13.83 1.50
N LYS A 150 0.53 13.86 0.30
CA LYS A 150 -0.09 13.32 -0.91
C LYS A 150 -0.02 11.79 -0.94
N GLU A 151 1.12 11.22 -0.54
CA GLU A 151 1.31 9.76 -0.45
C GLU A 151 0.49 9.16 0.69
N LEU A 152 0.47 9.81 1.86
CA LEU A 152 -0.43 9.41 2.95
C LEU A 152 -1.89 9.43 2.51
N LYS A 153 -2.32 10.51 1.85
CA LYS A 153 -3.67 10.58 1.30
C LYS A 153 -3.93 9.43 0.34
N TYR A 154 -2.99 9.09 -0.55
CA TYR A 154 -3.14 7.98 -1.48
C TYR A 154 -3.31 6.63 -0.75
N ILE A 155 -2.50 6.36 0.28
CA ILE A 155 -2.57 5.12 1.07
C ILE A 155 -3.96 4.97 1.72
N PHE A 156 -4.45 6.02 2.40
CA PHE A 156 -5.72 5.98 3.14
C PHE A 156 -6.96 6.30 2.29
N GLU A 157 -6.81 6.70 1.03
CA GLU A 157 -7.92 7.05 0.15
C GLU A 157 -8.81 5.84 -0.11
N GLY A 158 -10.12 6.00 0.09
CA GLY A 158 -11.12 4.96 -0.16
C GLY A 158 -11.37 3.98 1.00
N LEU A 159 -10.55 4.00 2.05
CA LEU A 159 -10.69 3.06 3.19
C LEU A 159 -12.05 3.12 3.86
N GLY A 160 -12.60 4.32 4.10
CA GLY A 160 -13.93 4.44 4.71
C GLY A 160 -15.04 3.74 3.90
N GLY A 161 -14.94 3.77 2.57
CA GLY A 161 -15.86 3.07 1.68
C GLY A 161 -15.67 1.55 1.73
N LEU A 162 -14.41 1.10 1.76
CA LEU A 162 -14.07 -0.32 1.92
C LEU A 162 -14.56 -0.88 3.26
N VAL A 163 -14.25 -0.20 4.37
CA VAL A 163 -14.71 -0.57 5.71
C VAL A 163 -16.23 -0.63 5.75
N ALA A 164 -16.92 0.40 5.24
CA ALA A 164 -18.38 0.38 5.17
C ALA A 164 -18.92 -0.81 4.37
N ALA A 165 -18.31 -1.13 3.22
CA ALA A 165 -18.71 -2.29 2.41
C ALA A 165 -18.49 -3.61 3.14
N LEU A 166 -17.35 -3.78 3.83
CA LEU A 166 -17.06 -4.96 4.64
C LEU A 166 -18.03 -5.11 5.81
N LEU A 167 -18.31 -4.03 6.53
CA LEU A 167 -19.28 -4.05 7.64
C LEU A 167 -20.69 -4.44 7.14
N ILE A 168 -21.15 -3.86 6.02
CA ILE A 168 -22.45 -4.20 5.42
C ILE A 168 -22.49 -5.66 4.98
N GLN A 169 -21.42 -6.15 4.33
CA GLN A 169 -21.33 -7.52 3.86
C GLN A 169 -21.43 -8.53 5.01
N ASN A 170 -20.74 -8.26 6.11
CA ASN A 170 -20.80 -9.09 7.31
C ASN A 170 -22.20 -9.12 7.92
N VAL A 171 -22.89 -7.96 7.99
CA VAL A 171 -24.27 -7.89 8.48
C VAL A 171 -25.26 -8.56 7.53
N SER A 172 -25.01 -8.55 6.21
CA SER A 172 -25.89 -9.20 5.22
C SER A 172 -25.71 -10.72 5.10
N ASN A 173 -24.59 -11.25 5.60
CA ASN A 173 -24.33 -12.68 5.68
C ASN A 173 -24.84 -13.30 7.00
N VAL A 174 -25.44 -12.48 7.89
CA VAL A 174 -26.30 -12.88 9.03
C VAL A 174 -27.70 -13.20 8.50
#